data_AF-A0A7Y3BFN5-F1
#
_entry.id   AF-A0A7Y3BFN5-F1
#
_cell.length_a   1.000
_cell.length_b   1.000
_cell.length_c   1.000
_cell.angle_alpha   90.00
_cell.angle_beta   90.00
_cell.angle_gamma   90.00
#
_symmetry.space_group_name_H-M   'P 1'
#
loop_
_entity.id
_entity.type
_entity.pdbx_description
1 polymer ?
#
loop_
_entity_poly.entity_id
_entity_poly.type
_entity_poly.pdbx_seq_one_letter_code
_entity_poly.pdbx_strand_id
1 'polypeptide(L)'
;MTASLFAEKLKAWRGSEGQHGRMTQETLAELIGVSVDAIGKYERSASFIRGDLEHRLIERLGWSRDDVLACREDWSTRQQGRGRAGYSILGQESLDRLFGGNLRTAIETGLAVADAEFGELPQTFAPEPDRFVPLYEATVGQWAIALKDDKIVAKWFLPFLLPEDEARFRDRLFFEDALT
;
A
#
# COMPACT_ATOMS: atom_id res chain seq x y z
N MET A 1 16.83 -0.90 -6.16
CA MET A 1 15.73 -1.72 -6.70
C MET A 1 16.20 -2.38 -7.98
N THR A 2 16.05 -3.70 -8.09
CA THR A 2 16.39 -4.47 -9.29
C THR A 2 15.39 -4.18 -10.40
N ALA A 3 15.85 -3.94 -11.64
CA ALA A 3 14.96 -3.74 -12.78
C ALA A 3 14.12 -4.99 -13.05
N SER A 4 12.93 -4.82 -13.62
CA SER A 4 12.09 -5.91 -14.12
C SER A 4 12.70 -6.51 -15.38
N LEU A 5 12.44 -7.80 -15.61
CA LEU A 5 12.89 -8.51 -16.80
C LEU A 5 12.44 -7.78 -18.08
N PHE A 6 11.23 -7.23 -18.05
CA PHE A 6 10.71 -6.38 -19.12
C PHE A 6 11.54 -5.12 -19.36
N ALA A 7 11.90 -4.40 -18.29
CA ALA A 7 12.67 -3.17 -18.39
C ALA A 7 14.09 -3.45 -18.92
N GLU A 8 14.70 -4.56 -18.50
CA GLU A 8 16.00 -5.00 -18.97
C GLU A 8 15.96 -5.36 -20.45
N LYS A 9 15.00 -6.20 -20.85
CA LYS A 9 14.84 -6.63 -22.24
C LYS A 9 14.52 -5.46 -23.16
N LEU A 10 13.65 -4.54 -22.76
CA LEU A 10 13.30 -3.34 -23.53
C LEU A 10 14.52 -2.42 -23.73
N LYS A 11 15.30 -2.20 -22.67
CA LYS A 11 16.54 -1.38 -22.75
C LYS A 11 17.60 -2.05 -23.62
N ALA A 12 17.76 -3.37 -23.50
CA ALA A 12 18.71 -4.13 -24.28
C ALA A 12 18.36 -4.09 -25.78
N TRP A 13 17.09 -4.35 -26.11
CA TRP A 13 16.58 -4.27 -27.48
C TRP A 13 16.76 -2.86 -28.08
N ARG A 14 16.40 -1.82 -27.32
CA ARG A 14 16.61 -0.43 -27.75
C ARG A 14 18.10 -0.09 -27.95
N GLY A 15 18.98 -0.75 -27.20
CA GLY A 15 20.43 -0.64 -27.34
C GLY A 15 20.97 -1.33 -28.60
N SER A 16 20.39 -2.46 -29.01
CA SER A 16 20.86 -3.25 -30.15
C SER A 16 20.29 -2.79 -31.50
N GLU A 17 19.05 -2.27 -31.52
CA GLU A 17 18.32 -1.95 -32.77
C GLU A 17 18.49 -0.50 -33.26
N GLY A 18 19.44 0.23 -32.69
CA GLY A 18 19.68 1.62 -33.06
C GLY A 18 20.69 1.76 -34.21
N GLN A 19 20.25 2.26 -35.38
CA GLN A 19 21.08 2.41 -36.60
C GLN A 19 22.39 3.19 -36.41
N HIS A 20 22.47 4.08 -35.40
CA HIS A 20 23.65 4.90 -35.10
C HIS A 20 23.99 4.92 -33.60
N GLY A 21 23.60 3.87 -32.86
CA GLY A 21 23.59 3.84 -31.40
C GLY A 21 22.17 3.84 -30.84
N ARG A 22 22.05 3.74 -29.51
CA ARG A 22 20.80 3.48 -28.77
C ARG A 22 19.60 4.26 -29.32
N MET A 23 18.58 3.53 -29.81
CA MET A 23 17.32 4.10 -30.29
C MET A 23 16.69 4.99 -29.21
N THR A 24 16.03 6.10 -29.57
CA THR A 24 15.42 7.00 -28.59
C THR A 24 14.14 6.41 -28.01
N GLN A 25 13.63 6.97 -26.90
CA GLN A 25 12.35 6.52 -26.34
C GLN A 25 11.18 6.91 -27.24
N GLU A 26 11.31 8.04 -27.94
CA GLU A 26 10.35 8.57 -28.92
C GLU A 26 10.15 7.60 -30.08
N THR A 27 11.25 7.14 -30.70
CA THR A 27 11.20 6.19 -31.81
C THR A 27 10.62 4.84 -31.38
N LEU A 28 11.00 4.36 -30.19
CA LEU A 28 10.43 3.12 -29.65
C LEU A 28 8.94 3.26 -29.35
N ALA A 29 8.51 4.39 -28.79
CA ALA A 29 7.12 4.68 -28.49
C ALA A 29 6.26 4.66 -29.77
N GLU A 30 6.74 5.30 -30.84
CA GLU A 30 6.11 5.28 -32.15
C GLU A 30 6.01 3.87 -32.72
N LEU A 31 7.10 3.09 -32.66
CA LEU A 31 7.19 1.74 -33.21
C LEU A 31 6.16 0.77 -32.59
N ILE A 32 5.94 0.84 -31.27
CA ILE A 32 4.99 -0.03 -30.56
C ILE A 32 3.64 0.63 -30.27
N GLY A 33 3.44 1.87 -30.73
CA GLY A 33 2.18 2.61 -30.65
C GLY A 33 1.77 3.01 -29.23
N VAL A 34 2.72 3.41 -28.38
CA VAL A 34 2.46 3.89 -27.01
C VAL A 34 3.01 5.30 -26.82
N SER A 35 2.74 5.93 -25.68
CA SER A 35 3.33 7.23 -25.37
C SER A 35 4.79 7.11 -24.89
N VAL A 36 5.59 8.15 -25.09
CA VAL A 36 6.98 8.22 -24.58
C VAL A 36 7.02 8.09 -23.05
N ASP A 37 6.04 8.66 -22.35
CA ASP A 37 5.89 8.49 -20.90
C ASP A 37 5.70 7.02 -20.50
N ALA A 38 4.93 6.25 -21.28
CA ALA A 38 4.77 4.82 -21.04
C ALA A 38 6.10 4.08 -21.18
N ILE A 39 6.91 4.38 -22.21
CA ILE A 39 8.27 3.84 -22.35
C ILE A 39 9.13 4.19 -21.12
N GLY A 40 9.08 5.45 -20.67
CA GLY A 40 9.78 5.88 -19.47
C GLY A 40 9.38 5.10 -18.22
N LYS A 41 8.07 4.81 -18.05
CA LYS A 41 7.56 3.98 -16.95
C LYS A 41 8.00 2.52 -17.07
N TYR A 42 8.00 1.97 -18.27
CA TYR A 42 8.45 0.60 -18.54
C TYR A 42 9.94 0.42 -18.21
N GLU A 43 10.79 1.32 -18.71
CA GLU A 43 12.23 1.28 -18.46
C GLU A 43 12.60 1.51 -16.97
N ARG A 44 11.72 2.14 -16.18
CA ARG A 44 11.88 2.31 -14.73
C ARG A 44 11.19 1.22 -13.89
N SER A 45 10.61 0.20 -14.53
CA SER A 45 9.86 -0.87 -13.85
C SER A 45 8.70 -0.34 -12.99
N ALA A 46 8.12 0.79 -13.40
CA ALA A 46 6.98 1.44 -12.72
C ALA A 46 5.63 0.95 -13.27
N SER A 47 5.62 0.37 -14.47
CA SER A 47 4.43 -0.18 -15.12
C SER A 47 4.80 -1.42 -15.91
N PHE A 48 3.80 -2.23 -16.21
CA PHE A 48 3.93 -3.47 -16.96
C PHE A 48 2.77 -3.66 -17.92
N ILE A 49 3.01 -4.52 -18.90
CA ILE A 49 2.16 -4.83 -20.04
C ILE A 49 0.73 -5.17 -19.60
N ARG A 50 -0.25 -4.55 -20.27
CA ARG A 50 -1.68 -4.92 -20.23
C ARG A 50 -2.24 -4.80 -21.64
N GLY A 51 -3.14 -5.70 -22.01
CA GLY A 51 -3.92 -5.61 -23.25
C GLY A 51 -3.12 -5.86 -24.53
N ASP A 52 -3.33 -5.00 -25.53
CA ASP A 52 -2.83 -5.14 -26.90
C ASP A 52 -1.31 -4.98 -27.06
N LEU A 53 -0.62 -4.48 -26.04
CA LEU A 53 0.82 -4.29 -26.08
C LEU A 53 1.59 -5.62 -26.21
N GLU A 54 1.11 -6.74 -25.65
CA GLU A 54 1.75 -8.05 -25.84
C GLU A 54 1.87 -8.42 -27.32
N HIS A 55 0.80 -8.20 -28.08
CA HIS A 55 0.75 -8.48 -29.50
C HIS A 55 1.73 -7.58 -30.27
N ARG A 56 1.80 -6.30 -29.93
CA ARG A 56 2.71 -5.34 -30.57
C ARG A 56 4.18 -5.63 -30.27
N LEU A 57 4.52 -6.12 -29.08
CA LEU A 57 5.89 -6.55 -28.76
C LEU A 57 6.33 -7.72 -29.64
N ILE A 58 5.42 -8.66 -29.91
CA ILE A 58 5.68 -9.79 -30.80
C ILE A 58 5.80 -9.30 -32.25
N GLU A 59 4.82 -8.56 -32.76
CA GLU A 59 4.77 -8.16 -34.17
C GLU A 59 5.81 -7.11 -34.55
N ARG A 60 6.08 -6.14 -33.66
CA ARG A 60 6.91 -4.97 -33.97
C ARG A 60 8.34 -5.08 -33.47
N LEU A 61 8.55 -5.78 -32.35
CA LEU A 61 9.89 -5.96 -31.77
C LEU A 61 10.44 -7.37 -32.01
N GLY A 62 9.64 -8.29 -32.59
CA GLY A 62 10.05 -9.67 -32.84
C GLY A 62 10.25 -10.50 -31.58
N TRP A 63 9.67 -10.09 -30.45
CA TRP A 63 9.81 -10.85 -29.21
C TRP A 63 9.07 -12.18 -29.33
N SER A 64 9.66 -13.24 -28.76
CA SER A 64 8.98 -14.53 -28.69
C SER A 64 7.81 -14.46 -27.70
N ARG A 65 6.83 -15.33 -27.89
CA ARG A 65 5.71 -15.46 -26.94
C ARG A 65 6.21 -15.84 -25.54
N ASP A 66 7.20 -16.73 -25.48
CA ASP A 66 7.79 -17.19 -24.22
C ASP A 66 8.48 -16.05 -23.47
N ASP A 67 9.17 -15.15 -24.17
CA ASP A 67 9.76 -13.96 -23.56
C ASP A 67 8.71 -13.03 -22.94
N VAL A 68 7.60 -12.81 -23.65
CA VAL A 68 6.50 -11.98 -23.15
C VAL A 68 5.86 -12.63 -21.92
N LEU A 69 5.66 -13.94 -21.93
CA LEU A 69 5.15 -14.70 -20.79
C LEU A 69 6.10 -14.62 -19.58
N ALA A 70 7.40 -14.82 -19.79
CA ALA A 70 8.40 -14.72 -18.72
C ALA A 70 8.44 -13.31 -18.11
N CYS A 71 8.32 -12.27 -18.94
CA CYS A 71 8.20 -10.88 -18.46
C CYS A 71 6.94 -10.70 -17.58
N ARG A 72 5.82 -11.32 -17.95
CA ARG A 72 4.56 -11.25 -17.21
C ARG A 72 4.61 -11.99 -15.89
N GLU A 73 5.23 -13.15 -15.88
CA GLU A 73 5.48 -13.92 -14.67
C GLU A 73 6.40 -13.15 -13.72
N ASP A 74 7.54 -12.61 -14.19
CA ASP A 74 8.42 -11.74 -13.39
C ASP A 74 7.64 -10.57 -12.77
N TRP A 75 6.79 -9.90 -13.55
CA TRP A 75 5.98 -8.82 -13.01
C TRP A 75 4.95 -9.29 -11.99
N SER A 76 4.26 -10.39 -12.26
CA SER A 76 3.26 -10.98 -11.36
C SER A 76 3.91 -11.39 -10.03
N THR A 77 5.05 -12.08 -10.08
CA THR A 77 5.85 -12.44 -8.90
C THR A 77 6.31 -11.21 -8.13
N ARG A 78 6.69 -10.11 -8.82
CA ARG A 78 7.02 -8.85 -8.16
C ARG A 78 5.84 -8.16 -7.53
N GLN A 79 4.63 -8.28 -8.09
CA GLN A 79 3.41 -7.77 -7.47
C GLN A 79 2.99 -8.62 -6.27
N GLN A 80 3.11 -9.94 -6.37
CA GLN A 80 2.86 -10.87 -5.27
C GLN A 80 3.89 -10.69 -4.14
N GLY A 81 5.16 -10.46 -4.47
CA GLY A 81 6.24 -10.14 -3.52
C GLY A 81 6.25 -8.67 -3.05
N ARG A 82 5.50 -7.78 -3.70
CA ARG A 82 5.18 -6.43 -3.21
C ARG A 82 3.92 -6.40 -2.34
N GLY A 83 3.28 -7.54 -2.11
CA GLY A 83 2.33 -7.70 -1.03
C GLY A 83 3.05 -7.63 0.32
N ARG A 84 2.73 -6.59 1.11
CA ARG A 84 3.00 -6.44 2.56
C ARG A 84 4.42 -6.01 3.00
N ALA A 85 4.97 -4.97 2.40
CA ALA A 85 6.10 -4.23 3.01
C ALA A 85 5.80 -2.72 3.17
N GLY A 86 4.55 -2.38 3.45
CA GLY A 86 4.08 -0.99 3.48
C GLY A 86 2.96 -0.80 4.50
N TYR A 87 2.86 0.44 4.99
CA TYR A 87 1.78 0.83 5.90
C TYR A 87 0.42 0.61 5.24
N SER A 88 -0.55 0.07 5.98
CA SER A 88 -1.94 -0.04 5.56
C SER A 88 -2.88 0.30 6.71
N ILE A 89 -4.14 0.58 6.40
CA ILE A 89 -5.20 0.69 7.41
C ILE A 89 -5.90 -0.66 7.52
N LEU A 90 -6.25 -1.06 8.73
CA LEU A 90 -7.05 -2.25 9.01
C LEU A 90 -8.42 -2.13 8.33
N GLY A 91 -8.56 -2.76 7.16
CA GLY A 91 -9.83 -2.96 6.48
C GLY A 91 -10.37 -4.38 6.68
N GLN A 92 -11.57 -4.65 6.15
CA GLN A 92 -12.28 -5.94 6.31
C GLN A 92 -11.41 -7.16 5.96
N GLU A 93 -10.72 -7.14 4.82
CA GLU A 93 -9.85 -8.24 4.40
C GLU A 93 -8.71 -8.53 5.39
N SER A 94 -8.11 -7.46 5.94
CA SER A 94 -7.05 -7.62 6.95
C SER A 94 -7.61 -8.03 8.30
N LEU A 95 -8.83 -7.58 8.65
CA LEU A 95 -9.53 -8.01 9.86
C LEU A 95 -9.85 -9.51 9.80
N ASP A 96 -10.40 -9.99 8.68
CA ASP A 96 -10.71 -11.41 8.46
C ASP A 96 -9.47 -12.28 8.55
N ARG A 97 -8.40 -11.87 7.88
CA ARG A 97 -7.16 -12.64 7.78
C ARG A 97 -6.32 -12.65 9.07
N LEU A 98 -6.22 -11.51 9.77
CA LEU A 98 -5.32 -11.35 10.91
C LEU A 98 -6.01 -11.59 12.26
N PHE A 99 -7.31 -11.30 12.33
CA PHE A 99 -8.08 -11.34 13.57
C PHE A 99 -9.35 -12.19 13.45
N GLY A 100 -9.47 -13.01 12.39
CA GLY A 100 -10.63 -13.90 12.19
C GLY A 100 -11.95 -13.16 12.01
N GLY A 101 -11.91 -11.90 11.56
CA GLY A 101 -13.08 -11.05 11.40
C GLY A 101 -13.55 -10.41 12.71
N ASN A 102 -12.83 -10.64 13.81
CA ASN A 102 -13.22 -10.17 15.13
C ASN A 102 -12.64 -8.78 15.43
N LEU A 103 -13.48 -7.76 15.27
CA LEU A 103 -13.12 -6.36 15.53
C LEU A 103 -12.66 -6.13 16.97
N ARG A 104 -13.30 -6.76 17.94
CA ARG A 104 -12.94 -6.67 19.36
C ARG A 104 -11.51 -7.17 19.60
N THR A 105 -11.16 -8.31 19.03
CA THR A 105 -9.79 -8.85 19.13
C THR A 105 -8.76 -7.89 18.52
N ALA A 106 -9.09 -7.22 17.40
CA ALA A 106 -8.20 -6.22 16.82
C ALA A 106 -8.03 -4.98 17.72
N ILE A 107 -9.12 -4.51 18.35
CA ILE A 107 -9.09 -3.39 19.31
C ILE A 107 -8.23 -3.73 20.52
N GLU A 108 -8.46 -4.89 21.14
CA GLU A 108 -7.73 -5.39 22.31
C GLU A 108 -6.24 -5.55 21.99
N THR A 109 -5.91 -6.11 20.83
CA THR A 109 -4.52 -6.23 20.37
C THR A 109 -3.87 -4.86 20.21
N GLY A 110 -4.60 -3.86 19.70
CA GLY A 110 -4.10 -2.50 19.58
C GLY A 110 -3.83 -1.83 20.93
N LEU A 111 -4.69 -2.06 21.93
CA LEU A 111 -4.48 -1.57 23.30
C LEU A 111 -3.25 -2.24 23.94
N ALA A 112 -3.08 -3.55 23.75
CA ALA A 112 -1.94 -4.29 24.26
C ALA A 112 -0.60 -3.84 23.64
N VAL A 113 -0.58 -3.45 22.36
CA VAL A 113 0.62 -2.89 21.71
C VAL A 113 0.99 -1.54 22.33
N ALA A 114 0.01 -0.68 22.63
CA ALA A 114 0.29 0.59 23.31
C ALA A 114 0.87 0.35 24.71
N ASP A 115 0.28 -0.55 25.49
CA ASP A 115 0.76 -0.91 26.82
C ASP A 115 2.22 -1.42 26.80
N ALA A 116 2.55 -2.28 25.83
CA ALA A 116 3.90 -2.82 25.67
C ALA A 116 4.96 -1.77 25.28
N GLU A 117 4.59 -0.75 24.49
CA GLU A 117 5.52 0.30 24.04
C GLU A 117 5.70 1.42 25.07
N PHE A 118 4.68 1.75 25.85
CA PHE A 118 4.74 2.85 26.82
C PHE A 118 5.17 2.41 28.24
N GLY A 119 5.23 1.09 28.51
CA GLY A 119 5.65 0.55 29.81
C GLY A 119 4.61 0.79 30.92
N GLU A 120 5.05 0.86 32.18
CA GLU A 120 4.14 1.20 33.29
C GLU A 120 3.64 2.65 33.17
N LEU A 121 2.48 2.81 32.55
CA LEU A 121 1.76 4.07 32.54
C LEU A 121 1.24 4.36 33.96
N PRO A 122 1.23 5.63 34.40
CA PRO A 122 0.51 6.01 35.61
C PRO A 122 -0.94 5.50 35.51
N GLN A 123 -1.54 5.09 36.63
CA GLN A 123 -2.91 4.52 36.62
C GLN A 123 -3.94 5.39 35.88
N THR A 124 -3.76 6.71 35.87
CA THR A 124 -4.62 7.67 35.15
C THR A 124 -4.53 7.57 33.63
N PHE A 125 -3.49 6.94 33.10
CA PHE A 125 -3.24 6.69 31.67
C PHE A 125 -3.30 5.20 31.32
N ALA A 126 -3.59 4.32 32.29
CA ALA A 126 -3.70 2.90 32.02
C ALA A 126 -4.88 2.63 31.08
N PRO A 127 -4.74 1.73 30.10
CA PRO A 127 -5.86 1.36 29.23
C PRO A 127 -7.01 0.78 30.08
N GLU A 128 -8.24 1.23 29.80
CA GLU A 128 -9.47 0.75 30.45
C GLU A 128 -10.37 0.06 29.39
N PRO A 129 -10.10 -1.22 29.05
CA PRO A 129 -10.78 -1.90 27.94
C PRO A 129 -12.31 -1.92 28.07
N ASP A 130 -12.82 -2.07 29.30
CA ASP A 130 -14.26 -2.10 29.58
C ASP A 130 -14.98 -0.80 29.20
N ARG A 131 -14.26 0.33 29.24
CA ARG A 131 -14.78 1.64 28.81
C ARG A 131 -14.57 1.87 27.32
N PHE A 132 -13.37 1.58 26.82
CA PHE A 132 -12.97 1.97 25.46
C PHE A 132 -13.41 0.99 24.37
N VAL A 133 -13.45 -0.32 24.62
CA VAL A 133 -13.88 -1.31 23.62
C VAL A 133 -15.32 -1.05 23.15
N PRO A 134 -16.32 -0.87 24.04
CA PRO A 134 -17.69 -0.55 23.61
C PRO A 134 -17.78 0.75 22.80
N LEU A 135 -16.99 1.77 23.17
CA LEU A 135 -16.94 3.04 22.44
C LEU A 135 -16.47 2.84 21.00
N TYR A 136 -15.39 2.08 20.79
CA TYR A 136 -14.87 1.81 19.45
C TYR A 136 -15.80 0.93 18.61
N GLU A 137 -16.46 -0.06 19.21
CA GLU A 137 -17.49 -0.85 18.53
C GLU A 137 -18.67 0.02 18.07
N ALA A 138 -19.07 1.02 18.86
CA ALA A 138 -20.14 1.96 18.52
C ALA A 138 -19.74 3.02 17.47
N THR A 139 -18.44 3.25 17.26
CA THR A 139 -17.92 4.39 16.47
C THR A 139 -16.88 3.98 15.41
N VAL A 140 -17.12 2.86 14.71
CA VAL A 140 -16.18 2.26 13.73
C VAL A 140 -15.61 3.25 12.71
N GLY A 141 -16.35 4.30 12.33
CA GLY A 141 -15.89 5.33 11.37
C GLY A 141 -14.96 6.41 11.93
N GLN A 142 -14.70 6.44 13.25
CA GLN A 142 -13.93 7.52 13.91
C GLN A 142 -12.59 7.08 14.45
N TRP A 143 -12.25 5.81 14.32
CA TRP A 143 -10.93 5.32 14.62
C TRP A 143 -10.42 4.45 13.49
N ALA A 144 -9.11 4.26 13.45
CA ALA A 144 -8.51 3.24 12.62
C ALA A 144 -7.24 2.69 13.25
N ILE A 145 -6.91 1.46 12.87
CA ILE A 145 -5.62 0.81 13.18
C ILE A 145 -4.74 0.86 11.94
N ALA A 146 -3.50 1.33 12.11
CA ALA A 146 -2.47 1.25 11.09
C ALA A 146 -1.64 -0.02 11.30
N LEU A 147 -1.42 -0.74 10.20
CA LEU A 147 -0.59 -1.92 10.12
C LEU A 147 0.71 -1.61 9.38
N LYS A 148 1.81 -2.22 9.79
CA LYS A 148 3.05 -2.33 8.99
C LYS A 148 3.46 -3.80 9.03
N ASP A 149 3.59 -4.41 7.87
CA ASP A 149 3.96 -5.83 7.73
C ASP A 149 3.04 -6.72 8.59
N ASP A 150 1.73 -6.44 8.53
CA ASP A 150 0.64 -7.08 9.29
C ASP A 150 0.68 -6.94 10.81
N LYS A 151 1.59 -6.12 11.35
CA LYS A 151 1.63 -5.78 12.76
C LYS A 151 0.95 -4.45 13.01
N ILE A 152 0.18 -4.36 14.07
CA ILE A 152 -0.35 -3.08 14.55
C ILE A 152 0.83 -2.19 14.94
N VAL A 153 0.89 -0.98 14.39
CA VAL A 153 1.94 0.00 14.68
C VAL A 153 1.40 1.33 15.18
N ALA A 154 0.12 1.62 14.93
CA ALA A 154 -0.55 2.77 15.50
C ALA A 154 -2.06 2.55 15.54
N LYS A 155 -2.72 3.29 16.43
CA LYS A 155 -4.16 3.46 16.47
C LYS A 155 -4.45 4.93 16.66
N TRP A 156 -5.42 5.46 15.93
CA TRP A 156 -5.93 6.81 16.17
C TRP A 156 -7.44 6.74 16.35
N PHE A 157 -7.96 7.63 17.18
CA PHE A 157 -9.37 7.87 17.37
C PHE A 157 -9.57 9.39 17.33
N LEU A 158 -10.59 9.83 16.60
CA LEU A 158 -11.03 11.21 16.61
C LEU A 158 -12.23 11.29 17.56
N PRO A 159 -12.02 11.72 18.82
CA PRO A 159 -13.11 11.80 19.81
C PRO A 159 -14.15 12.87 19.48
N PHE A 160 -13.94 13.68 18.42
CA PHE A 160 -14.82 14.78 18.08
C PHE A 160 -15.90 14.34 17.10
N LEU A 161 -17.06 14.01 17.65
CA LEU A 161 -18.30 13.86 16.88
C LEU A 161 -19.32 14.96 17.11
N LEU A 162 -19.19 15.74 18.19
CA LEU A 162 -20.13 16.79 18.55
C LEU A 162 -19.45 18.17 18.43
N PRO A 163 -20.08 19.17 17.80
CA PRO A 163 -19.55 20.54 17.70
C PRO A 163 -19.12 21.13 19.05
N GLU A 164 -19.78 20.71 20.13
CA GLU A 164 -19.51 21.11 21.51
C GLU A 164 -18.15 20.59 22.01
N ASP A 165 -17.74 19.39 21.61
CA ASP A 165 -16.45 18.79 22.00
C ASP A 165 -15.28 19.41 21.21
N GLU A 166 -15.52 19.77 19.95
CA GLU A 166 -14.56 20.53 19.16
C GLU A 166 -14.29 21.92 19.78
N ALA A 167 -15.33 22.61 20.25
CA ALA A 167 -15.20 23.89 20.95
C ALA A 167 -14.36 23.74 22.23
N ARG A 168 -14.65 22.73 23.06
CA ARG A 168 -13.89 22.44 24.29
C ARG A 168 -12.43 22.09 24.01
N PHE A 169 -12.13 21.37 22.93
CA PHE A 169 -10.76 21.07 22.52
C PHE A 169 -10.00 22.32 22.05
N ARG A 170 -10.63 23.17 21.23
CA ARG A 170 -10.05 24.45 20.82
C ARG A 170 -9.71 25.34 22.02
N ASP A 171 -10.53 25.28 23.07
CA ASP A 171 -10.34 26.04 24.30
C ASP A 171 -9.38 25.39 25.31
N ARG A 172 -8.74 24.26 24.96
CA ARG A 172 -7.84 23.46 25.84
C ARG A 172 -8.50 22.95 27.13
N LEU A 173 -9.82 22.75 27.10
CA LEU A 173 -10.64 22.25 28.22
C LEU A 173 -11.02 20.77 28.04
N PHE A 174 -10.32 20.07 27.15
CA PHE A 174 -10.56 18.68 26.79
C PHE A 174 -9.39 17.83 27.26
N PHE A 175 -9.63 17.04 28.30
CA PHE A 175 -8.74 15.99 28.78
C PHE A 175 -9.41 14.65 28.50
N GLU A 176 -8.62 13.66 28.07
CA GLU A 176 -9.08 12.34 27.62
C GLU A 176 -9.82 11.55 28.72
N ASP A 177 -9.72 11.98 29.97
CA ASP A 177 -10.37 11.39 31.15
C ASP A 177 -11.89 11.65 31.24
N ALA A 178 -12.42 12.66 30.53
CA ALA A 178 -13.79 13.16 30.71
C ALA A 178 -14.84 12.58 29.73
N LEU A 179 -14.52 11.53 28.98
CA LEU A 179 -15.48 10.88 28.05
C LEU A 179 -16.52 10.05 28.81
N THR A 180 -17.63 10.66 29.23
CA THR A 180 -18.84 9.95 29.72
C THR A 180 -19.74 9.54 28.57
#